data_AF-A0A923EK25-F1
#
_entry.id   AF-A0A923EK25-F1
#
_cell.length_a   1.000
_cell.length_b   1.000
_cell.length_c   1.000
_cell.angle_alpha   90.00
_cell.angle_beta   90.00
_cell.angle_gamma   90.00
#
_symmetry.space_group_name_H-M   'P 1'
#
loop_
_entity.id
_entity.type
_entity.pdbx_description
1 polymer ?
#
loop_
_entity_poly.entity_id
_entity_poly.type
_entity_poly.pdbx_seq_one_letter_code
_entity_poly.pdbx_strand_id
1 'polypeptide(L)'
;MRRATLLSIDGMINLLLGVLLITFPDRLVAVLGVPSATHGFYPNILGGVLFGIGLALMMERNNKTGRRVGLGLNGAVAINLCGGLVLCFWLVFGDLSLSTRGLIFLWFLVLLLLGISAVELASGFRSNCSDAWK
;
A
#
# COMPACT_ATOMS: atom_id res chain seq x y z
N MET A 1 -20.85 10.29 15.11
CA MET A 1 -20.40 8.95 14.68
C MET A 1 -19.17 8.53 15.48
N ARG A 2 -19.02 7.26 15.87
CA ARG A 2 -17.81 6.80 16.59
C ARG A 2 -16.61 6.80 15.63
N ARG A 3 -15.43 7.27 16.09
CA ARG A 3 -14.18 7.31 15.31
C ARG A 3 -13.87 5.97 14.62
N ALA A 4 -14.10 4.86 15.33
CA ALA A 4 -13.90 3.51 14.81
C ALA A 4 -14.82 3.18 13.60
N THR A 5 -16.04 3.70 13.57
CA THR A 5 -16.97 3.50 12.44
C THR A 5 -16.48 4.25 11.21
N LEU A 6 -16.02 5.50 11.38
CA LEU A 6 -15.46 6.29 10.27
C LEU A 6 -14.21 5.63 9.68
N LEU A 7 -13.26 5.22 10.52
CA LEU A 7 -12.06 4.48 10.08
C LEU A 7 -12.42 3.18 9.39
N SER A 8 -13.44 2.47 9.88
CA SER A 8 -13.88 1.22 9.26
C SER A 8 -14.50 1.42 7.89
N ILE A 9 -15.29 2.49 7.70
CA ILE A 9 -15.90 2.80 6.40
C ILE A 9 -14.81 3.23 5.42
N ASP A 10 -13.98 4.19 5.80
CA ASP A 10 -12.92 4.73 4.94
C ASP A 10 -11.91 3.65 4.54
N GLY A 11 -11.47 2.82 5.50
CA GLY A 11 -10.57 1.72 5.17
C GLY A 11 -11.20 0.64 4.30
N MET A 12 -12.50 0.34 4.47
CA MET A 12 -13.20 -0.60 3.59
C MET A 12 -13.34 -0.07 2.16
N ILE A 13 -13.69 1.21 2.01
CA ILE A 13 -13.75 1.88 0.70
C ILE A 13 -12.37 1.82 0.03
N ASN A 14 -11.29 2.17 0.74
CA ASN A 14 -9.93 2.13 0.21
C ASN A 14 -9.47 0.71 -0.16
N LEU A 15 -9.84 -0.32 0.61
CA LEU A 15 -9.55 -1.72 0.24
C LEU A 15 -10.28 -2.13 -1.04
N LEU A 16 -11.57 -1.83 -1.14
CA LEU A 16 -12.38 -2.16 -2.32
C LEU A 16 -11.87 -1.45 -3.57
N LEU A 17 -11.62 -0.13 -3.48
CA LEU A 17 -11.02 0.64 -4.56
C LEU A 17 -9.61 0.15 -4.88
N GLY A 18 -8.82 -0.21 -3.87
CA GLY A 18 -7.49 -0.77 -4.04
C GLY A 18 -7.49 -2.06 -4.86
N VAL A 19 -8.32 -3.04 -4.47
CA VAL A 19 -8.48 -4.29 -5.24
C VAL A 19 -8.97 -4.03 -6.65
N LEU A 20 -9.93 -3.12 -6.80
CA LEU A 20 -10.48 -2.76 -8.10
C LEU A 20 -9.42 -2.14 -9.02
N LEU A 21 -8.58 -1.25 -8.50
CA LEU A 21 -7.51 -0.62 -9.26
C LEU A 21 -6.32 -1.53 -9.51
N ILE A 22 -6.01 -2.48 -8.61
CA ILE A 22 -4.99 -3.51 -8.84
C ILE A 22 -5.40 -4.44 -9.99
N THR A 23 -6.69 -4.78 -10.08
CA THR A 23 -7.21 -5.65 -11.13
C THR A 23 -7.53 -4.90 -12.43
N PHE A 24 -7.78 -3.58 -12.32
CA PHE A 24 -8.11 -2.64 -13.39
C PHE A 24 -8.92 -3.26 -14.55
N PRO A 25 -10.13 -3.78 -14.30
CA PRO A 25 -10.87 -4.53 -15.30
C PRO A 25 -11.45 -3.61 -16.39
N ASP A 26 -11.15 -3.90 -17.66
CA ASP A 26 -11.58 -3.12 -18.83
C ASP A 26 -13.10 -2.90 -18.90
N ARG A 27 -13.87 -3.93 -18.50
CA ARG A 27 -15.34 -3.87 -18.46
C ARG A 27 -15.85 -2.77 -17.54
N LEU A 28 -15.19 -2.56 -16.40
CA LEU A 28 -15.63 -1.54 -15.46
C LEU A 28 -15.25 -0.14 -15.95
N VAL A 29 -14.06 0.02 -16.53
CA VAL A 29 -13.64 1.27 -17.16
C VAL A 29 -14.64 1.69 -18.25
N ALA A 30 -15.06 0.73 -19.08
CA ALA A 30 -16.08 0.95 -20.11
C ALA A 30 -17.45 1.32 -19.55
N VAL A 31 -17.93 0.65 -18.49
CA VAL A 31 -19.22 0.93 -17.86
C VAL A 31 -19.24 2.28 -17.15
N LEU A 32 -18.16 2.63 -16.46
CA LEU A 32 -18.03 3.90 -15.74
C LEU A 32 -17.71 5.09 -16.66
N GLY A 33 -17.36 4.83 -17.93
CA GLY A 33 -17.03 5.88 -18.90
C GLY A 33 -15.74 6.65 -18.55
N VAL A 34 -14.84 6.05 -17.78
CA VAL A 34 -13.58 6.67 -17.36
C VAL A 34 -12.57 6.58 -18.52
N PRO A 35 -11.68 7.57 -18.71
CA PRO A 35 -10.67 7.49 -19.75
C PRO A 35 -9.84 6.20 -19.64
N SER A 36 -9.75 5.45 -20.73
CA SER A 36 -8.93 4.24 -20.79
C SER A 36 -7.47 4.61 -20.64
N ALA A 37 -6.78 4.00 -19.67
CA ALA A 37 -5.34 4.05 -19.60
C ALA A 37 -4.77 3.04 -20.60
N THR A 38 -3.80 3.45 -21.43
CA THR A 38 -3.13 2.56 -22.40
C THR A 38 -2.43 1.38 -21.71
N HIS A 39 -2.01 1.56 -20.45
CA HIS A 39 -1.42 0.51 -19.62
C HIS A 39 -1.97 0.57 -18.20
N GLY A 40 -2.26 -0.60 -17.62
CA GLY A 40 -2.69 -0.74 -16.22
C GLY A 40 -1.62 -0.40 -15.18
N PHE A 41 -0.40 -0.05 -15.58
CA PHE A 41 0.72 0.22 -14.67
C PHE A 41 0.38 1.23 -13.56
N TYR A 42 -0.05 2.45 -13.92
CA TYR A 42 -0.34 3.49 -12.94
C TYR A 42 -1.60 3.21 -12.10
N PRO A 43 -2.73 2.77 -12.71
CA PRO A 43 -3.88 2.34 -11.92
C PRO A 43 -3.54 1.24 -10.91
N ASN A 44 -2.78 0.23 -11.31
CA ASN A 44 -2.41 -0.87 -10.41
C ASN A 44 -1.56 -0.38 -9.24
N ILE A 45 -0.56 0.48 -9.48
CA ILE A 45 0.27 1.07 -8.41
C ILE A 45 -0.59 1.88 -7.44
N LEU A 46 -1.47 2.74 -7.95
CA LEU A 46 -2.40 3.50 -7.12
C LEU A 46 -3.29 2.55 -6.31
N GLY A 47 -3.78 1.47 -6.92
CA GLY A 47 -4.52 0.42 -6.24
C GLY A 47 -3.75 -0.23 -5.10
N GLY A 48 -2.47 -0.55 -5.30
CA GLY A 48 -1.57 -1.06 -4.27
C GLY A 48 -1.46 -0.09 -3.08
N VAL A 49 -1.28 1.21 -3.36
CA VAL A 49 -1.22 2.24 -2.32
C VAL A 49 -2.54 2.37 -1.57
N LEU A 50 -3.69 2.45 -2.27
CA LEU A 50 -5.01 2.52 -1.63
C LEU A 50 -5.31 1.28 -0.80
N PHE A 51 -4.95 0.09 -1.29
CA PHE A 51 -5.08 -1.14 -0.54
C PHE A 51 -4.26 -1.09 0.76
N GLY A 52 -3.02 -0.62 0.68
CA GLY A 52 -2.17 -0.39 1.85
C GLY A 52 -2.75 0.63 2.84
N ILE A 53 -3.33 1.74 2.36
CA ILE A 53 -4.05 2.72 3.19
C ILE A 53 -5.22 2.06 3.90
N GLY A 54 -6.01 1.26 3.18
CA GLY A 54 -7.14 0.53 3.73
C GLY A 54 -6.74 -0.43 4.85
N LEU A 55 -5.66 -1.21 4.65
CA LEU A 55 -5.08 -2.06 5.69
C LEU A 55 -4.64 -1.24 6.90
N ALA A 56 -3.96 -0.13 6.65
CA ALA A 56 -3.42 0.72 7.70
C ALA A 56 -4.56 1.32 8.56
N LEU A 57 -5.68 1.72 7.96
CA LEU A 57 -6.87 2.20 8.68
C LEU A 57 -7.55 1.08 9.49
N MET A 58 -7.58 -0.15 8.98
CA MET A 58 -8.05 -1.32 9.75
C MET A 58 -7.17 -1.61 10.95
N MET A 59 -5.85 -1.45 10.82
CA MET A 59 -4.91 -1.60 11.94
C MET A 59 -5.14 -0.52 13.01
N GLU A 60 -5.31 0.74 12.59
CA GLU A 60 -5.59 1.87 13.50
C GLU A 60 -6.91 1.69 14.25
N ARG A 61 -7.94 1.13 13.60
CA ARG A 61 -9.21 0.79 14.27
C ARG A 61 -9.00 -0.16 15.47
N ASN A 62 -8.07 -1.10 15.36
CA ASN A 62 -7.84 -2.13 16.37
C ASN A 62 -6.94 -1.66 17.54
N ASN A 63 -6.32 -0.48 17.44
CA ASN A 63 -5.57 0.15 18.54
C ASN A 63 -6.52 0.68 19.63
N LYS A 64 -6.87 -0.19 20.59
CA LYS A 64 -7.76 0.14 21.73
C LYS A 64 -7.08 0.99 22.81
N THR A 65 -5.74 0.98 22.85
CA THR A 65 -4.95 1.76 23.81
C THR A 65 -4.56 3.07 23.17
N GLY A 66 -5.21 4.18 23.52
CA GLY A 66 -4.98 5.54 22.99
C GLY A 66 -3.61 6.16 23.27
N ARG A 67 -2.54 5.35 23.27
CA ARG A 67 -1.15 5.72 23.54
C ARG A 67 -0.30 5.86 22.28
N ARG A 68 -0.81 5.45 21.11
CA ARG A 68 -0.24 5.80 19.79
C ARG A 68 -1.28 6.61 19.02
N VAL A 69 -0.92 7.85 18.69
CA VAL A 69 -1.75 8.79 17.96
C VAL A 69 -1.60 8.49 16.46
N GLY A 70 -2.60 7.86 15.84
CA GLY A 70 -2.68 7.68 14.38
C GLY A 70 -1.95 6.46 13.80
N LEU A 71 -2.15 6.25 12.49
CA LEU A 71 -1.56 5.21 11.62
C LEU A 71 -0.08 4.90 11.93
N GLY A 72 0.69 5.93 12.32
CA GLY A 72 2.06 5.82 12.78
C GLY A 72 2.98 5.10 11.79
N LEU A 73 4.03 4.49 12.32
CA LEU A 73 5.01 3.74 11.54
C LEU A 73 4.38 2.53 10.84
N ASN A 74 3.54 1.76 11.54
CA ASN A 74 2.93 0.54 11.00
C ASN A 74 2.06 0.82 9.76
N GLY A 75 1.34 1.95 9.75
CA GLY A 75 0.58 2.35 8.59
C GLY A 75 1.45 2.74 7.40
N ALA A 76 2.54 3.48 7.64
CA ALA A 76 3.50 3.81 6.60
C ALA A 76 4.15 2.56 5.98
N VAL A 77 4.53 1.58 6.81
CA VAL A 77 5.00 0.26 6.37
C VAL A 77 3.97 -0.43 5.47
N ALA A 78 2.70 -0.49 5.91
CA ALA A 78 1.65 -1.17 5.14
C ALA A 78 1.45 -0.55 3.75
N ILE A 79 1.44 0.79 3.68
CA ILE A 79 1.29 1.54 2.43
C ILE A 79 2.50 1.31 1.51
N ASN A 80 3.72 1.47 2.02
CA ASN A 80 4.95 1.30 1.26
C ASN A 80 5.11 -0.14 0.75
N LEU A 81 4.79 -1.14 1.57
CA LEU A 81 4.89 -2.53 1.19
C LEU A 81 3.90 -2.87 0.08
N CYS A 82 2.64 -2.44 0.18
CA CYS A 82 1.64 -2.73 -0.85
C CYS A 82 1.98 -2.03 -2.18
N GLY A 83 2.31 -0.73 -2.15
CA GLY A 83 2.72 0.00 -3.36
C GLY A 83 4.01 -0.53 -3.97
N GLY A 84 5.02 -0.81 -3.12
CA GLY A 84 6.31 -1.34 -3.54
C GLY A 84 6.24 -2.74 -4.14
N LEU A 85 5.40 -3.63 -3.58
CA LEU A 85 5.20 -4.98 -4.13
C LEU A 85 4.47 -4.94 -5.48
N VAL A 86 3.46 -4.08 -5.65
CA VAL A 86 2.79 -3.94 -6.95
C VAL A 86 3.75 -3.36 -7.99
N LEU A 87 4.55 -2.36 -7.63
CA LEU A 87 5.57 -1.83 -8.53
C LEU A 87 6.62 -2.90 -8.88
N CYS A 88 7.09 -3.66 -7.90
CA CYS A 88 8.03 -4.77 -8.10
C CYS A 88 7.45 -5.83 -9.05
N PHE A 89 6.19 -6.21 -8.86
CA PHE A 89 5.48 -7.13 -9.75
C PHE A 89 5.49 -6.63 -11.20
N TRP A 90 5.19 -5.35 -11.41
CA TRP A 90 5.25 -4.74 -12.74
C TRP A 90 6.66 -4.71 -13.33
N LEU A 91 7.70 -4.46 -12.54
CA LEU A 91 9.08 -4.47 -13.04
C LEU A 91 9.59 -5.88 -13.40
N VAL A 92 9.05 -6.91 -12.78
CA VAL A 92 9.44 -8.30 -13.02
C VAL A 92 8.61 -8.93 -14.15
N PHE A 93 7.31 -8.67 -14.20
CA PHE A 93 6.37 -9.36 -15.08
C PHE A 93 5.69 -8.47 -16.11
N GLY A 94 5.66 -7.16 -15.87
CA GLY A 94 5.12 -6.21 -16.81
C GLY A 94 6.14 -5.94 -17.90
N ASP A 95 5.80 -6.25 -19.14
CA ASP A 95 6.59 -5.90 -20.33
C ASP A 95 6.56 -4.38 -20.56
N LEU A 96 7.20 -3.66 -19.64
CA LEU A 96 7.25 -2.22 -19.57
C LEU A 96 8.32 -1.75 -20.56
N SER A 97 7.89 -1.19 -21.69
CA SER A 97 8.76 -0.58 -22.71
C SER A 97 9.38 0.73 -22.22
N LEU A 98 10.20 0.67 -21.18
CA LEU A 98 10.81 1.80 -20.50
C LEU A 98 12.24 2.06 -20.98
N SER A 99 12.65 3.32 -20.93
CA SER A 99 14.07 3.67 -21.04
C SER A 99 14.86 3.11 -19.86
N THR A 100 16.15 2.82 -20.07
CA THR A 100 17.06 2.32 -19.01
C THR A 100 17.06 3.23 -17.77
N ARG A 101 16.96 4.55 -17.96
CA ARG A 101 16.87 5.52 -16.86
C ARG A 101 15.60 5.32 -16.04
N GLY A 102 14.47 5.09 -16.71
CA GLY A 102 13.19 4.80 -16.06
C GLY A 102 13.25 3.49 -15.27
N LEU A 103 13.84 2.44 -15.84
CA LEU A 103 14.00 1.15 -15.18
C LEU A 103 14.85 1.29 -13.89
N ILE A 104 16.00 1.96 -13.96
CA ILE A 104 16.87 2.20 -12.80
C ILE A 104 16.12 2.98 -11.71
N PHE A 105 15.43 4.05 -12.11
CA PHE A 105 14.68 4.88 -11.17
C PHE A 105 13.58 4.09 -10.45
N LEU A 106 12.80 3.27 -11.16
CA LEU A 106 11.74 2.48 -10.57
C LEU A 106 12.27 1.36 -9.67
N TRP A 107 13.36 0.68 -10.04
CA TRP A 107 14.00 -0.29 -9.16
C TRP A 107 14.55 0.35 -7.89
N PHE A 108 15.15 1.55 -7.99
CA PHE A 108 15.55 2.32 -6.83
C PHE A 108 14.36 2.61 -5.91
N LEU A 109 13.21 3.01 -6.47
CA LEU A 109 12.00 3.26 -5.70
C LEU A 109 11.50 1.99 -4.99
N VAL A 110 11.51 0.82 -5.66
CA VAL A 110 11.17 -0.46 -5.02
C VAL A 110 12.11 -0.76 -3.85
N LEU A 111 13.42 -0.65 -4.07
CA LEU A 111 14.42 -0.90 -3.03
C LEU A 111 14.26 0.06 -1.84
N LEU A 112 13.95 1.32 -2.11
CA LEU A 112 13.70 2.31 -1.08
C LEU A 112 12.45 1.97 -0.26
N LEU A 113 11.31 1.71 -0.93
CA LEU A 113 10.04 1.40 -0.26
C LEU A 113 10.12 0.11 0.55
N LEU A 114 10.64 -0.97 -0.05
CA LEU A 114 10.79 -2.26 0.63
C LEU A 114 11.89 -2.21 1.70
N GLY A 115 12.99 -1.52 1.44
CA GLY A 115 14.12 -1.38 2.35
C GLY A 115 13.75 -0.63 3.62
N ILE A 116 13.11 0.55 3.50
CA ILE A 116 12.62 1.31 4.66
C ILE A 116 11.61 0.47 5.45
N SER A 117 10.65 -0.15 4.76
CA SER A 117 9.64 -1.02 5.40
C SER A 117 10.28 -2.19 6.16
N ALA A 118 11.33 -2.81 5.60
CA ALA A 118 12.04 -3.92 6.25
C ALA A 118 12.82 -3.47 7.49
N VAL A 119 13.50 -2.31 7.43
CA VAL A 119 14.21 -1.73 8.58
C VAL A 119 13.23 -1.42 9.71
N GLU A 120 12.09 -0.81 9.38
CA GLU A 120 11.05 -0.48 10.36
C GLU A 120 10.48 -1.73 11.02
N LEU A 121 10.13 -2.77 10.24
CA LEU A 121 9.69 -4.05 10.78
C LEU A 121 10.74 -4.69 11.69
N ALA A 122 12.00 -4.73 11.26
CA ALA A 122 13.10 -5.30 12.06
C ALA A 122 13.31 -4.55 13.38
N SER A 123 13.23 -3.22 13.36
CA SER A 123 13.34 -2.38 14.55
C SER A 123 12.18 -2.61 15.53
N GLY A 124 10.95 -2.72 15.02
CA GLY A 124 9.77 -3.02 15.82
C GLY A 124 9.81 -4.41 16.46
N PHE A 125 10.29 -5.42 15.74
CA PHE A 125 10.54 -6.76 16.30
C PHE A 125 11.56 -6.72 17.44
N ARG A 126 12.63 -5.94 17.29
CA ARG A 126 13.70 -5.85 18.32
C ARG A 126 13.21 -5.17 19.60
N SER A 127 12.35 -4.16 19.50
CA SER A 127 11.75 -3.54 20.69
C SER A 127 10.85 -4.49 21.47
N ASN A 128 10.00 -5.28 20.78
CA ASN A 128 9.09 -6.21 21.45
C ASN A 128 9.81 -7.34 22.19
N CYS A 129 10.95 -7.81 21.67
CA CYS A 129 11.76 -8.84 22.34
C CYS A 129 12.44 -8.29 23.61
N SER A 130 12.84 -7.01 23.65
CA SER A 130 13.46 -6.39 24.83
C SER A 130 12.47 -6.19 25.99
N ASP A 131 11.18 -6.04 25.72
CA ASP A 131 10.16 -5.83 26.76
C ASP A 131 9.63 -7.17 27.34
N ALA A 132 9.91 -8.30 26.70
CA ALA A 132 9.48 -9.63 27.16
C ALA A 132 10.35 -10.21 28.30
N TRP A 133 11.46 -9.56 28.64
CA TRP A 133 12.40 -9.97 29.69
C TRP A 133 12.50 -8.97 30.86
N LYS A 134 11.59 -7.99 30.93
CA LYS A 134 11.41 -7.10 32.08
C LYS A 134 10.11 -7.45 32.80
#